data_AF-T2S8I6-F1
#
_entry.id   AF-T2S8I6-F1
#
_cell.length_a   1.000
_cell.length_b   1.000
_cell.length_c   1.000
_cell.angle_alpha   90.00
_cell.angle_beta   90.00
_cell.angle_gamma   90.00
#
_symmetry.space_group_name_H-M   'P 1'
#
loop_
_entity.id
_entity.type
_entity.pdbx_description
1 polymer ?
#
loop_
_entity_poly.entity_id
_entity_poly.type
_entity_poly.pdbx_seq_one_letter_code
_entity_poly.pdbx_strand_id
1 'polypeptide(L)'
;MAGTTIDPIDETILVKNQKICFVDTAGIRHRGKILGIEKYALERTQKALEKSHIALLVLDVSAPFVELDEKISSLADKHSLGIILILNKWDIRYAPYEEIMAVLKRKFRFLEYAPVITTSCLKTRHIEEIKHKIIEVYECFSKRIPTSLLNSVISQATQKHPLPSDGGKLVKVYYATQFATKPPQISLVMNRPKALHFSYKRYLINTLRKEFNFLGTPLILNAKDKKSAQTN
;
A
#
# COMPACT_ATOMS: atom_id res chain seq x y z
N MET A 1 20.62 37.84 -10.20
CA MET A 1 20.39 37.67 -8.75
C MET A 1 19.75 36.31 -8.53
N ALA A 2 20.27 35.55 -7.56
CA ALA A 2 20.10 34.11 -7.40
C ALA A 2 18.64 33.68 -7.24
N GLY A 3 18.30 32.60 -7.95
CA GLY A 3 16.99 31.96 -7.90
C GLY A 3 16.71 31.35 -6.54
N THR A 4 15.59 31.74 -5.96
CA THR A 4 14.96 31.04 -4.85
C THR A 4 14.26 29.80 -5.40
N THR A 5 14.93 28.66 -5.33
CA THR A 5 14.25 27.36 -5.44
C THR A 5 13.26 27.28 -4.28
N ILE A 6 11.96 27.26 -4.58
CA ILE A 6 10.92 27.00 -3.59
C ILE A 6 10.98 25.51 -3.28
N ASP A 7 11.92 25.12 -2.42
CA ASP A 7 12.05 23.73 -1.99
C ASP A 7 10.92 23.37 -1.01
N PRO A 8 10.24 22.22 -1.18
CA PRO A 8 9.24 21.75 -0.24
C PRO A 8 9.87 21.51 1.14
N ILE A 9 9.31 22.15 2.16
CA ILE A 9 9.74 21.97 3.56
C ILE A 9 9.13 20.67 4.07
N ASP A 10 9.92 19.60 4.06
CA ASP A 10 9.58 18.34 4.73
C ASP A 10 9.60 18.55 6.25
N GLU A 11 8.62 17.97 6.97
CA GLU A 11 8.51 18.11 8.43
C GLU A 11 8.80 16.77 9.11
N THR A 12 9.81 16.73 9.99
CA THR A 12 10.18 15.52 10.71
C THR A 12 9.75 15.59 12.16
N ILE A 13 9.04 14.56 12.61
CA ILE A 13 8.68 14.37 14.02
C ILE A 13 9.30 13.08 14.58
N LEU A 14 9.49 13.04 15.89
CA LEU A 14 9.92 11.84 16.60
C LEU A 14 8.72 11.19 17.29
N VAL A 15 8.46 9.91 17.00
CA VAL A 15 7.40 9.11 17.63
C VAL A 15 8.01 7.79 18.06
N LYS A 16 7.97 7.47 19.36
CA LYS A 16 8.55 6.22 19.91
C LYS A 16 9.99 5.96 19.41
N ASN A 17 10.82 6.99 19.39
CA ASN A 17 12.20 7.00 18.88
C ASN A 17 12.35 6.71 17.37
N GLN A 18 11.26 6.66 16.61
CA GLN A 18 11.30 6.59 15.15
C GLN A 18 11.09 7.98 14.54
N LYS A 19 11.84 8.28 13.49
CA LYS A 19 11.71 9.53 12.74
C LYS A 19 10.64 9.35 11.66
N ILE A 20 9.58 10.15 11.73
CA ILE A 20 8.55 10.21 10.71
C ILE A 20 8.73 11.53 9.95
N CYS A 21 8.99 11.43 8.65
CA CYS A 21 9.10 12.58 7.76
C CYS A 21 7.80 12.72 6.95
N PHE A 22 7.09 13.83 7.13
CA PHE A 22 5.98 14.22 6.30
C PHE A 22 6.50 14.95 5.07
N VAL A 23 6.37 14.30 3.93
CA VAL A 23 6.82 14.84 2.64
C VAL A 23 5.80 15.86 2.15
N ASP A 24 6.30 16.98 1.64
CA ASP A 24 5.50 18.00 0.95
C ASP A 24 4.44 18.74 1.81
N THR A 25 4.80 19.12 3.04
CA THR A 25 3.89 19.88 3.94
C THR A 25 3.58 21.30 3.46
N ALA A 26 4.40 21.86 2.57
CA ALA A 26 4.20 23.20 2.03
C ALA A 26 2.90 23.33 1.20
N GLY A 27 2.41 22.24 0.59
CA GLY A 27 1.10 22.22 -0.09
C GLY A 27 -0.11 22.28 0.85
N ILE A 28 0.06 21.81 2.10
CA ILE A 28 -0.97 21.92 3.16
C ILE A 28 -0.95 23.33 3.77
N ARG A 29 0.23 23.94 3.93
CA ARG A 29 0.41 25.28 4.53
C ARG A 29 -0.01 26.44 3.61
N HIS A 30 0.02 26.27 2.29
CA HIS A 30 -0.26 27.35 1.31
C HIS A 30 -1.68 27.34 0.70
N ARG A 31 -2.67 26.65 1.29
CA ARG A 31 -4.07 26.64 0.81
C ARG A 31 -4.83 27.99 0.90
N GLY A 32 -4.14 29.09 1.21
CA GLY A 32 -4.68 30.43 1.07
C GLY A 32 -4.44 30.97 -0.34
N LYS A 33 -5.45 30.86 -1.21
CA LYS A 33 -5.61 31.64 -2.46
C LYS A 33 -4.60 31.41 -3.60
N ILE A 34 -4.63 30.28 -4.32
CA ILE A 34 -4.17 30.31 -5.73
C ILE A 34 -5.02 29.38 -6.61
N LEU A 35 -5.88 29.99 -7.44
CA LEU A 35 -6.60 29.34 -8.55
C LEU A 35 -5.61 29.12 -9.72
N GLY A 36 -5.62 27.92 -10.32
CA GLY A 36 -4.94 27.65 -11.60
C GLY A 36 -3.71 26.72 -11.59
N ILE A 37 -3.53 25.85 -10.58
CA ILE A 37 -2.33 25.00 -10.44
C ILE A 37 -2.65 23.48 -10.39
N GLU A 38 -3.63 22.98 -11.13
CA GLU A 38 -3.95 21.53 -11.08
C GLU A 38 -2.81 20.65 -11.61
N LYS A 39 -2.13 21.06 -12.69
CA LYS A 39 -1.03 20.28 -13.29
C LYS A 39 0.22 20.25 -12.40
N TYR A 40 0.66 21.38 -11.85
CA TYR A 40 1.82 21.37 -10.94
C TYR A 40 1.50 20.75 -9.58
N ALA A 41 0.25 20.81 -9.12
CA ALA A 41 -0.17 20.07 -7.93
C ALA A 41 -0.05 18.55 -8.16
N LEU A 42 -0.39 18.06 -9.36
CA LEU A 42 -0.26 16.64 -9.72
C LEU A 42 1.20 16.18 -9.78
N GLU A 43 2.07 16.90 -10.49
CA GLU A 43 3.50 16.56 -10.60
C GLU A 43 4.19 16.59 -9.23
N ARG A 44 3.85 17.59 -8.41
CA ARG A 44 4.36 17.72 -7.04
C ARG A 44 3.91 16.56 -6.16
N THR A 45 2.62 16.21 -6.23
CA THR A 45 2.08 15.03 -5.54
C THR A 45 2.81 13.77 -5.98
N GLN A 46 3.06 13.60 -7.28
CA GLN A 46 3.77 12.43 -7.79
C GLN A 46 5.20 12.34 -7.25
N LYS A 47 5.96 13.44 -7.25
CA LYS A 47 7.31 13.48 -6.68
C LYS A 47 7.32 13.19 -5.18
N ALA A 48 6.30 13.65 -4.44
CA ALA A 48 6.15 13.36 -3.03
C ALA A 48 5.90 11.86 -2.78
N LEU A 49 5.04 11.24 -3.60
CA LEU A 49 4.73 9.81 -3.52
C LEU A 49 5.95 8.94 -3.87
N GLU A 50 6.76 9.33 -4.85
CA GLU A 50 8.00 8.61 -5.22
C GLU A 50 9.03 8.55 -4.07
N LYS A 51 9.04 9.55 -3.19
CA LYS A 51 9.92 9.62 -2.02
C LYS A 51 9.31 9.00 -0.76
N SER A 52 8.02 8.67 -0.80
CA SER A 52 7.28 8.21 0.37
C SER A 52 7.40 6.70 0.54
N HIS A 53 7.27 6.23 1.77
CA HIS A 53 7.09 4.81 2.07
C HIS A 53 5.60 4.46 2.30
N ILE A 54 4.86 5.41 2.87
CA ILE A 54 3.46 5.24 3.26
C ILE A 54 2.68 6.47 2.79
N ALA A 55 1.52 6.23 2.19
CA ALA A 55 0.53 7.25 1.86
C ALA A 55 -0.63 7.21 2.85
N LEU A 56 -0.99 8.37 3.38
CA LEU A 56 -2.20 8.57 4.17
C LEU A 56 -3.33 9.02 3.24
N LEU A 57 -4.27 8.13 2.94
CA LEU A 57 -5.43 8.48 2.13
C LEU A 57 -6.55 9.01 3.02
N VAL A 58 -6.68 10.34 3.04
CA VAL A 58 -7.68 11.04 3.84
C VAL A 58 -8.98 11.17 3.05
N LEU A 59 -10.06 10.57 3.56
CA LEU A 59 -11.40 10.62 3.02
C LEU A 59 -12.30 11.46 3.94
N ASP A 60 -13.07 12.36 3.35
CA ASP A 60 -14.08 13.14 4.05
C ASP A 60 -15.36 12.29 4.20
N VAL A 61 -15.80 12.04 5.44
CA VAL A 61 -17.03 11.29 5.72
C VAL A 61 -18.22 12.18 6.08
N SER A 62 -18.15 13.51 5.92
CA SER A 62 -19.32 14.37 6.10
C SER A 62 -20.32 14.30 4.92
N ALA A 63 -19.92 13.64 3.83
CA ALA A 63 -20.74 13.38 2.66
C ALA A 63 -20.41 11.99 2.07
N PRO A 64 -21.30 11.39 1.27
CA PRO A 64 -21.01 10.14 0.57
C PRO A 64 -19.74 10.24 -0.29
N PHE A 65 -18.98 9.14 -0.38
CA PHE A 65 -17.75 9.11 -1.18
C PHE A 65 -18.04 9.39 -2.66
N VAL A 66 -17.37 10.40 -3.21
CA VAL A 66 -17.35 10.70 -4.65
C VAL A 66 -16.49 9.65 -5.38
N GLU A 67 -16.78 9.40 -6.65
CA GLU A 67 -15.97 8.51 -7.49
C GLU A 67 -14.59 9.10 -7.75
N LEU A 68 -13.57 8.56 -7.06
CA LEU A 68 -12.15 8.86 -7.26
C LEU A 68 -11.33 7.56 -7.42
N ASP A 69 -12.01 6.47 -7.73
CA ASP A 69 -11.50 5.10 -7.63
C ASP A 69 -10.33 4.87 -8.60
N GLU A 70 -10.39 5.41 -9.82
CA GLU A 70 -9.30 5.27 -10.81
C GLU A 70 -8.01 5.99 -10.39
N LYS A 71 -8.13 7.22 -9.89
CA LYS A 71 -6.97 8.01 -9.46
C LYS A 71 -6.30 7.39 -8.24
N ILE A 72 -7.10 6.90 -7.29
CA ILE A 72 -6.62 6.24 -6.07
C ILE A 72 -6.01 4.87 -6.41
N SER A 73 -6.63 4.10 -7.30
CA SER A 73 -6.06 2.82 -7.78
C SER A 73 -4.73 3.03 -8.50
N SER A 74 -4.66 4.02 -9.40
CA SER A 74 -3.44 4.37 -10.12
C SER A 74 -2.30 4.74 -9.16
N LEU A 75 -2.61 5.49 -8.10
CA LEU A 75 -1.67 5.88 -7.06
C LEU A 75 -1.16 4.67 -6.26
N ALA A 76 -2.06 3.76 -5.87
CA ALA A 76 -1.71 2.56 -5.12
C ALA A 76 -0.83 1.60 -5.94
N ASP A 77 -1.15 1.40 -7.22
CA ASP A 77 -0.44 0.47 -8.09
C ASP A 77 0.93 1.01 -8.54
N LYS A 78 1.02 2.31 -8.87
CA LYS A 78 2.23 2.89 -9.47
C LYS A 78 3.40 2.98 -8.50
N HIS A 79 3.14 3.38 -7.25
CA HIS A 79 4.19 3.67 -6.28
C HIS A 79 4.41 2.56 -5.26
N SER A 80 3.54 1.54 -5.23
CA SER A 80 3.64 0.40 -4.30
C SER A 80 3.92 0.82 -2.85
N LEU A 81 3.21 1.86 -2.40
CA LEU A 81 3.34 2.44 -1.06
C LEU A 81 2.54 1.65 -0.04
N GLY A 82 2.96 1.71 1.23
CA GLY A 82 2.07 1.38 2.32
C GLY A 82 0.88 2.35 2.33
N ILE A 83 -0.32 1.89 2.70
CA ILE A 83 -1.53 2.72 2.67
C ILE A 83 -2.22 2.64 4.03
N ILE A 84 -2.63 3.80 4.55
CA ILE A 84 -3.52 3.95 5.69
C ILE A 84 -4.71 4.79 5.26
N LEU A 85 -5.92 4.27 5.46
CA LEU A 85 -7.17 4.96 5.19
C LEU A 85 -7.55 5.80 6.42
N ILE A 86 -7.75 7.10 6.23
CA ILE A 86 -8.14 8.02 7.29
C ILE A 86 -9.54 8.57 6.97
N LEU A 87 -10.54 8.18 7.75
CA LEU A 87 -11.90 8.70 7.66
C LEU A 87 -12.04 9.95 8.53
N ASN A 88 -11.86 11.13 7.93
CA ASN A 88 -11.87 12.41 8.62
C ASN A 88 -13.28 13.02 8.69
N LYS A 89 -13.47 13.95 9.62
CA LYS A 89 -14.76 14.58 9.99
C LYS A 89 -15.77 13.59 10.56
N TRP A 90 -15.28 12.59 11.27
CA TRP A 90 -16.09 11.52 11.85
C TRP A 90 -17.21 12.03 12.78
N ASP A 91 -17.00 13.21 13.38
CA ASP A 91 -17.95 13.86 14.26
C ASP A 91 -19.20 14.42 13.57
N ILE A 92 -19.13 14.65 12.25
CA ILE A 92 -20.25 15.11 11.42
C ILE A 92 -20.52 14.15 10.26
N ARG A 93 -20.28 12.86 10.49
CA ARG A 93 -20.41 11.81 9.48
C ARG A 93 -21.82 11.73 8.88
N TYR A 94 -21.93 11.41 7.59
CA TYR A 94 -23.21 11.35 6.87
C TYR A 94 -24.06 10.11 7.20
N ALA A 95 -23.45 9.05 7.74
CA ALA A 95 -24.10 7.77 8.01
C ALA A 95 -23.47 7.04 9.22
N PRO A 96 -24.12 6.00 9.77
CA PRO A 96 -23.54 5.10 10.76
C PRO A 96 -22.23 4.43 10.31
N TYR A 97 -21.46 3.93 11.27
CA TYR A 97 -20.15 3.33 11.00
C TYR A 97 -20.25 2.16 10.01
N GLU A 98 -21.20 1.26 10.24
CA GLU A 98 -21.40 0.03 9.47
C GLU A 98 -21.69 0.33 8.00
N GLU A 99 -22.51 1.35 7.74
CA GLU A 99 -22.86 1.79 6.39
C GLU A 99 -21.65 2.39 5.66
N ILE A 100 -20.91 3.28 6.32
CA ILE A 100 -19.70 3.89 5.74
C ILE A 100 -18.67 2.80 5.42
N MET A 101 -18.47 1.85 6.34
CA MET A 101 -17.52 0.75 6.14
C MET A 101 -17.95 -0.22 5.04
N ALA A 102 -19.25 -0.49 4.90
CA ALA A 102 -19.78 -1.29 3.80
C ALA A 102 -19.53 -0.62 2.44
N VAL A 103 -19.77 0.69 2.34
CA VAL A 103 -19.47 1.46 1.12
C VAL A 103 -17.96 1.48 0.85
N LEU A 104 -17.13 1.70 1.88
CA LEU A 104 -15.68 1.71 1.77
C LEU A 104 -15.16 0.37 1.24
N LYS A 105 -15.61 -0.75 1.80
CA LYS A 105 -15.20 -2.09 1.38
C LYS A 105 -15.59 -2.40 -0.08
N ARG A 106 -16.73 -1.89 -0.53
CA ARG A 106 -17.21 -2.06 -1.90
C ARG A 106 -16.41 -1.22 -2.90
N LYS A 107 -16.23 0.08 -2.64
CA LYS A 107 -15.53 1.02 -3.53
C LYS A 107 -14.01 0.81 -3.54
N PHE A 108 -13.42 0.58 -2.36
CA PHE A 108 -11.96 0.48 -2.18
C PHE A 108 -11.52 -0.97 -1.93
N ARG A 109 -12.13 -1.94 -2.61
CA ARG A 109 -11.79 -3.37 -2.46
C ARG A 109 -10.30 -3.66 -2.69
N PHE A 110 -9.66 -2.90 -3.57
CA PHE A 110 -8.23 -3.03 -3.85
C PHE A 110 -7.34 -2.59 -2.67
N LEU A 111 -7.88 -1.86 -1.70
CA LEU A 111 -7.23 -1.39 -0.47
C LEU A 111 -7.68 -2.17 0.78
N GLU A 112 -8.28 -3.35 0.64
CA GLU A 112 -8.74 -4.15 1.79
C GLU A 112 -7.63 -4.49 2.81
N TYR A 113 -6.36 -4.38 2.39
CA TYR A 113 -5.20 -4.55 3.26
C TYR A 113 -4.83 -3.32 4.09
N ALA A 114 -5.36 -2.14 3.74
CA ALA A 114 -5.05 -0.89 4.41
C ALA A 114 -5.83 -0.77 5.72
N PRO A 115 -5.17 -0.49 6.86
CA PRO A 115 -5.89 -0.17 8.09
C PRO A 115 -6.70 1.11 7.91
N VAL A 116 -7.86 1.13 8.57
CA VAL A 116 -8.79 2.26 8.58
C VAL A 116 -8.76 2.91 9.95
N ILE A 117 -8.57 4.23 9.99
CA ILE A 117 -8.63 5.04 11.22
C ILE A 117 -9.70 6.10 11.04
N THR A 118 -10.59 6.23 12.02
CA THR A 118 -11.56 7.33 12.06
C THR A 118 -10.96 8.49 12.83
N THR A 119 -11.14 9.72 12.36
CA THR A 119 -10.59 10.92 13.02
C THR A 119 -11.51 12.12 12.88
N SER A 120 -11.33 13.08 13.78
CA SER A 120 -11.82 14.45 13.62
C SER A 120 -10.65 15.36 13.93
N CYS A 121 -10.02 15.92 12.88
CA CYS A 121 -8.87 16.80 13.04
C CYS A 121 -9.21 18.05 13.86
N LEU A 122 -10.42 18.60 13.68
CA LEU A 122 -10.90 19.78 14.43
C LEU A 122 -11.02 19.50 15.93
N LYS A 123 -11.43 18.28 16.29
CA LYS A 123 -11.55 17.84 17.68
C LYS A 123 -10.31 17.09 18.17
N THR A 124 -9.22 17.08 17.38
CA THR A 124 -7.96 16.37 17.67
C THR A 124 -8.14 14.89 18.05
N ARG A 125 -9.19 14.23 17.54
CA ARG A 125 -9.54 12.86 17.91
C ARG A 125 -8.71 11.84 17.12
N HIS A 126 -8.10 10.87 17.82
CA HIS A 126 -7.31 9.75 17.25
C HIS A 126 -6.08 10.16 16.42
N ILE A 127 -5.57 11.39 16.56
CA ILE A 127 -4.35 11.83 15.86
C ILE A 127 -3.13 11.02 16.29
N GLU A 128 -3.04 10.66 17.58
CA GLU A 128 -1.94 9.84 18.10
C GLU A 128 -1.99 8.39 17.57
N GLU A 129 -3.20 7.86 17.34
CA GLU A 129 -3.39 6.54 16.74
C GLU A 129 -2.84 6.49 15.31
N ILE A 130 -2.98 7.56 14.53
CA ILE A 130 -2.41 7.66 13.18
C ILE A 130 -0.89 7.49 13.24
N LYS A 131 -0.21 8.18 14.17
CA LYS A 131 1.25 8.09 14.32
C LYS A 131 1.71 6.67 14.68
N HIS A 132 1.00 6.02 15.59
CA HIS A 132 1.28 4.62 15.93
C HIS A 132 1.04 3.67 14.76
N LYS A 133 -0.04 3.88 13.99
CA LYS A 133 -0.34 3.03 12.83
C LYS A 133 0.69 3.21 11.72
N ILE A 134 1.23 4.42 11.52
CA ILE A 134 2.33 4.66 10.57
C ILE A 134 3.53 3.76 10.90
N ILE A 135 3.89 3.67 12.18
CA ILE A 135 5.00 2.82 12.63
C ILE A 135 4.70 1.34 12.34
N GLU A 136 3.53 0.85 12.74
CA GLU A 136 3.13 -0.55 12.53
C GLU A 136 3.10 -0.93 11.04
N VAL A 137 2.56 -0.06 10.19
CA VAL A 137 2.57 -0.28 8.74
C VAL A 137 4.00 -0.23 8.19
N TYR A 138 4.87 0.64 8.69
CA TYR A 138 6.26 0.71 8.26
C TYR A 138 7.06 -0.56 8.63
N GLU A 139 6.82 -1.11 9.81
CA GLU A 139 7.39 -2.40 10.23
C GLU A 139 6.96 -3.52 9.29
N CYS A 140 5.68 -3.55 8.89
CA CYS A 140 5.18 -4.50 7.89
C CYS A 140 5.80 -4.26 6.50
N PHE A 141 5.93 -2.99 6.09
CA PHE A 141 6.48 -2.55 4.81
C PHE A 141 7.96 -2.91 4.65
N SER A 142 8.70 -2.91 5.76
CA SER A 142 10.13 -3.21 5.81
C SER A 142 10.47 -4.65 6.19
N LYS A 143 9.46 -5.46 6.52
CA LYS A 143 9.62 -6.85 6.98
C LYS A 143 10.34 -7.73 5.94
N ARG A 144 11.34 -8.48 6.40
CA ARG A 144 11.99 -9.58 5.67
C ARG A 144 11.49 -10.92 6.20
N ILE A 145 11.02 -11.78 5.31
CA ILE A 145 10.62 -13.15 5.62
C ILE A 145 11.81 -14.09 5.37
N PRO A 146 12.14 -15.00 6.31
CA PRO A 146 13.10 -16.06 6.06
C PRO A 146 12.69 -16.94 4.88
N THR A 147 13.63 -17.23 3.97
CA THR A 147 13.36 -18.01 2.74
C THR A 147 12.75 -19.37 3.05
N SER A 148 13.20 -20.06 4.10
CA SER A 148 12.64 -21.36 4.52
C SER A 148 11.15 -21.27 4.86
N LEU A 149 10.78 -20.28 5.68
CA LEU A 149 9.41 -20.06 6.11
C LEU A 149 8.51 -19.65 4.94
N LEU A 150 8.99 -18.77 4.06
CA LEU A 150 8.29 -18.39 2.83
C LEU A 150 7.99 -19.61 1.95
N ASN A 151 8.98 -20.49 1.75
CA ASN A 151 8.79 -21.70 0.95
C ASN A 151 7.82 -22.69 1.60
N SER A 152 7.86 -22.83 2.93
CA SER A 152 6.90 -23.66 3.66
C SER A 152 5.46 -23.19 3.42
N VAL A 153 5.19 -21.89 3.58
CA VAL A 153 3.85 -21.32 3.36
C VAL A 153 3.40 -21.48 1.91
N ILE A 154 4.27 -21.22 0.93
CA ILE A 154 3.93 -21.40 -0.49
C ILE A 154 3.65 -22.87 -0.80
N SER A 155 4.45 -23.80 -0.28
CA SER A 155 4.23 -25.23 -0.48
C SER A 155 2.86 -25.66 0.07
N GLN A 156 2.55 -25.31 1.31
CA GLN A 156 1.25 -25.60 1.92
C GLN A 156 0.09 -25.01 1.12
N ALA A 157 0.22 -23.75 0.66
CA ALA A 157 -0.78 -23.10 -0.18
C ALA A 157 -1.01 -23.85 -1.50
N THR A 158 0.07 -24.25 -2.18
CA THR A 158 -0.02 -24.99 -3.44
C THR A 158 -0.50 -26.43 -3.28
N GLN A 159 -0.31 -27.06 -2.12
CA GLN A 159 -0.88 -28.38 -1.81
C GLN A 159 -2.39 -28.28 -1.57
N LYS A 160 -2.82 -27.27 -0.80
CA LYS A 160 -4.24 -27.04 -0.50
C LYS A 160 -5.03 -26.64 -1.74
N HIS A 161 -4.46 -25.79 -2.59
CA HIS A 161 -5.05 -25.35 -3.84
C HIS A 161 -4.03 -25.49 -4.97
N PRO A 162 -3.97 -26.66 -5.64
CA PRO A 162 -3.03 -26.90 -6.73
C PRO A 162 -3.14 -25.87 -7.87
N LEU A 163 -1.99 -25.56 -8.48
CA LEU A 163 -1.97 -24.78 -9.70
C LEU A 163 -2.64 -25.56 -10.84
N PRO A 164 -3.49 -24.92 -11.65
CA PRO A 164 -4.05 -25.55 -12.84
C PRO A 164 -2.93 -25.92 -13.81
N SER A 165 -3.15 -26.99 -14.58
CA SER A 165 -2.25 -27.35 -15.67
C SER A 165 -2.32 -26.32 -16.80
N ASP A 166 -1.22 -26.18 -17.53
CA ASP A 166 -1.13 -25.30 -18.69
C ASP A 166 -0.91 -26.15 -19.95
N GLY A 167 -1.95 -26.27 -20.78
CA GLY A 167 -1.94 -27.14 -21.97
C GLY A 167 -1.64 -28.61 -21.63
N GLY A 168 -2.22 -29.12 -20.54
CA GLY A 168 -2.00 -30.50 -20.07
C GLY A 168 -0.67 -30.74 -19.37
N LYS A 169 0.21 -29.74 -19.28
CA LYS A 169 1.49 -29.83 -18.56
C LYS A 169 1.37 -29.33 -17.14
N LEU A 170 1.99 -30.05 -16.21
CA LEU A 170 1.98 -29.69 -14.79
C LEU A 170 2.78 -28.41 -14.55
N VAL A 171 2.16 -27.45 -13.85
CA VAL A 171 2.81 -26.21 -13.39
C VAL A 171 3.40 -26.46 -12.00
N LYS A 172 4.69 -26.19 -11.83
CA LYS A 172 5.43 -26.43 -10.59
C LYS A 172 6.14 -25.17 -10.13
N VAL A 173 5.91 -24.78 -8.88
CA VAL A 173 6.74 -23.81 -8.16
C VAL A 173 7.94 -24.56 -7.60
N TYR A 174 9.15 -24.09 -7.92
CA TYR A 174 10.38 -24.67 -7.40
C TYR A 174 10.72 -24.10 -6.04
N TYR A 175 10.73 -22.77 -5.93
CA TYR A 175 10.94 -22.06 -4.68
C TYR A 175 10.45 -20.61 -4.80
N ALA A 176 10.32 -19.96 -3.66
CA ALA A 176 10.04 -18.56 -3.52
C ALA A 176 11.18 -17.87 -2.75
N THR A 177 11.49 -16.63 -3.10
CA THR A 177 12.44 -15.80 -2.35
C THR A 177 11.96 -14.36 -2.28
N GLN A 178 12.19 -13.70 -1.15
CA GLN A 178 11.98 -12.27 -1.03
C GLN A 178 13.28 -11.56 -1.37
N PHE A 179 13.36 -10.97 -2.57
CA PHE A 179 14.59 -10.32 -3.04
C PHE A 179 14.70 -8.86 -2.56
N ALA A 180 13.58 -8.15 -2.33
CA ALA A 180 13.59 -6.77 -1.82
C ALA A 180 12.61 -6.54 -0.66
N THR A 181 12.84 -5.44 0.06
CA THR A 181 11.98 -4.90 1.13
C THR A 181 11.63 -3.45 0.79
N LYS A 182 10.58 -2.91 1.42
CA LYS A 182 10.11 -1.52 1.24
C LYS A 182 9.67 -1.18 -0.21
N PRO A 183 8.64 -1.85 -0.77
CA PRO A 183 7.80 -2.90 -0.16
C PRO A 183 8.41 -4.30 -0.30
N PRO A 184 7.85 -5.33 0.37
CA PRO A 184 8.26 -6.71 0.19
C PRO A 184 8.04 -7.17 -1.26
N GLN A 185 9.13 -7.56 -1.94
CA GLN A 185 9.07 -8.11 -3.29
C GLN A 185 9.51 -9.57 -3.31
N ILE A 186 8.61 -10.43 -3.80
CA ILE A 186 8.73 -11.88 -3.78
C ILE A 186 8.80 -12.39 -5.22
N SER A 187 9.80 -13.22 -5.49
CA SER A 187 9.94 -13.95 -6.75
C SER A 187 9.52 -15.40 -6.53
N LEU A 188 8.54 -15.86 -7.31
CA LEU A 188 8.18 -17.26 -7.45
C LEU A 188 8.91 -17.85 -8.64
N VAL A 189 9.86 -18.74 -8.39
CA VAL A 189 10.59 -19.43 -9.45
C VAL A 189 9.82 -20.69 -9.83
N MET A 190 9.39 -20.77 -11.09
CA MET A 190 8.52 -21.84 -11.58
C MET A 190 8.87 -22.28 -13.00
N ASN A 191 8.38 -23.44 -13.41
CA ASN A 191 8.64 -23.97 -14.74
C ASN A 191 7.89 -23.22 -15.86
N ARG A 192 6.73 -22.64 -15.55
CA ARG A 192 5.86 -21.93 -16.52
C ARG A 192 5.32 -20.62 -15.92
N PRO A 193 6.12 -19.55 -15.85
CA PRO A 193 5.72 -18.29 -15.22
C PRO A 193 4.46 -17.65 -15.80
N LYS A 194 4.29 -17.76 -17.12
CA LYS A 194 3.13 -17.22 -17.84
C LYS A 194 1.82 -17.95 -17.49
N ALA A 195 1.88 -19.15 -16.93
CA ALA A 195 0.71 -19.90 -16.48
C ALA A 195 0.15 -19.39 -15.14
N LEU A 196 0.88 -18.53 -14.42
CA LEU A 196 0.42 -17.97 -13.17
C LEU A 196 -0.63 -16.88 -13.42
N HIS A 197 -1.90 -17.29 -13.49
CA HIS A 197 -3.02 -16.38 -13.65
C HIS A 197 -3.15 -15.41 -12.46
N PHE A 198 -3.67 -14.20 -12.71
CA PHE A 198 -3.76 -13.14 -11.69
C PHE A 198 -4.57 -13.56 -10.46
N SER A 199 -5.59 -14.40 -10.64
CA SER A 199 -6.42 -14.89 -9.53
C SER A 199 -5.60 -15.76 -8.58
N TYR A 200 -4.72 -16.62 -9.10
CA TYR A 200 -3.85 -17.45 -8.29
C TYR A 200 -2.74 -16.63 -7.61
N LYS A 201 -2.18 -15.64 -8.32
CA LYS A 201 -1.27 -14.65 -7.71
C LYS A 201 -1.94 -13.93 -6.53
N ARG A 202 -3.19 -13.49 -6.67
CA ARG A 202 -3.98 -12.87 -5.59
C ARG A 202 -4.23 -13.83 -4.43
N TYR A 203 -4.52 -15.10 -4.72
CA TYR A 203 -4.64 -16.14 -3.70
C TYR A 203 -3.35 -16.26 -2.87
N LEU A 204 -2.19 -16.41 -3.51
CA LEU A 204 -0.91 -16.51 -2.81
C LEU A 204 -0.59 -15.25 -2.00
N ILE A 205 -0.80 -14.06 -2.56
CA ILE A 205 -0.63 -12.79 -1.85
C ILE A 205 -1.50 -12.73 -0.59
N ASN A 206 -2.77 -13.14 -0.69
CA ASN A 206 -3.68 -13.14 0.46
C ASN A 206 -3.29 -14.18 1.51
N THR A 207 -2.79 -15.35 1.10
CA THR A 207 -2.23 -16.35 2.03
C THR A 207 -1.03 -15.78 2.77
N LEU A 208 -0.05 -15.23 2.06
CA LEU A 208 1.14 -14.61 2.67
C LEU A 208 0.76 -13.46 3.61
N ARG A 209 -0.21 -12.64 3.23
CA ARG A 209 -0.72 -11.54 4.07
C ARG A 209 -1.29 -12.04 5.39
N LYS A 210 -2.05 -13.13 5.37
CA LYS A 210 -2.63 -13.74 6.58
C LYS A 210 -1.55 -14.33 7.48
N GLU A 211 -0.60 -15.08 6.91
CA GLU A 211 0.46 -15.76 7.68
C GLU A 211 1.46 -14.78 8.31
N PHE A 212 1.84 -13.72 7.59
CA PHE A 212 2.92 -12.82 8.02
C PHE A 212 2.45 -11.47 8.55
N ASN A 213 1.13 -11.23 8.59
CA ASN A 213 0.51 -9.97 8.97
C ASN A 213 1.12 -8.76 8.22
N PHE A 214 0.81 -8.65 6.92
CA PHE A 214 1.22 -7.51 6.09
C PHE A 214 0.16 -6.40 6.08
N LEU A 215 -0.10 -5.84 7.26
CA LEU A 215 -1.04 -4.73 7.43
C LEU A 215 -0.55 -3.50 6.68
N GLY A 216 -1.45 -2.84 5.94
CA GLY A 216 -1.16 -1.61 5.20
C GLY A 216 -0.13 -1.76 4.10
N THR A 217 0.36 -2.97 3.82
CA THR A 217 1.54 -3.19 2.99
C THR A 217 1.18 -3.90 1.68
N PRO A 218 1.56 -3.34 0.52
CA PRO A 218 1.45 -4.04 -0.76
C PRO A 218 2.48 -5.16 -0.83
N LEU A 219 2.08 -6.31 -1.36
CA LEU A 219 2.97 -7.44 -1.63
C LEU A 219 3.14 -7.59 -3.14
N ILE A 220 4.37 -7.41 -3.60
CA ILE A 220 4.69 -7.56 -5.01
C ILE A 220 5.15 -9.00 -5.24
N LEU A 221 4.35 -9.78 -5.95
CA LEU A 221 4.67 -11.18 -6.27
C LEU A 221 4.87 -11.34 -7.77
N ASN A 222 6.04 -11.76 -8.21
CA ASN A 222 6.37 -11.93 -9.62
C ASN A 222 6.79 -13.38 -9.90
N ALA A 223 6.30 -13.95 -11.01
CA ALA A 223 6.73 -15.26 -11.46
C ALA A 223 7.94 -15.14 -12.38
N LYS A 224 8.97 -15.96 -12.15
CA LYS A 224 10.18 -16.04 -12.97
C LYS A 224 10.48 -17.48 -13.35
N ASP A 225 11.13 -17.67 -14.49
CA ASP A 225 11.64 -18.99 -14.85
C ASP A 225 12.97 -19.25 -14.14
N LYS A 226 13.43 -20.51 -14.15
CA LYS A 226 14.68 -20.89 -13.49
C LYS A 226 15.92 -20.21 -14.12
N LYS A 227 15.89 -19.88 -15.41
CA LYS A 227 17.03 -19.30 -16.14
C LYS A 227 17.22 -17.81 -15.82
N SER A 228 16.13 -17.05 -15.76
CA SER A 228 16.10 -15.63 -15.39
C SER A 228 16.34 -15.37 -13.91
N ALA A 229 16.17 -16.37 -13.05
CA ALA A 229 16.47 -16.28 -11.63
C ALA A 229 17.99 -16.29 -11.32
N GLN A 230 18.84 -16.78 -12.23
CA GLN A 230 20.30 -16.86 -12.03
C GLN A 230 21.06 -15.58 -12.42
N THR A 231 20.37 -14.58 -12.96
CA THR A 231 20.98 -13.38 -13.56
C THR A 231 20.88 -12.12 -12.68
N ASN A 232 20.45 -12.24 -11.42
CA ASN A 232 20.38 -11.14 -10.45
C ASN A 232 20.93 -11.55 -9.09
#